data_AF-A0A1N7QYL2-F1
#
_entry.id   AF-A0A1N7QYL2-F1
#
_cell.length_a   1.000
_cell.length_b   1.000
_cell.length_c   1.000
_cell.angle_alpha   90.00
_cell.angle_beta   90.00
_cell.angle_gamma   90.00
#
_symmetry.space_group_name_H-M   'P 1'
#
loop_
_entity.id
_entity.type
_entity.pdbx_description
1 polymer ?
#
loop_
_entity_poly.entity_id
_entity_poly.type
_entity_poly.pdbx_seq_one_letter_code
_entity_poly.pdbx_strand_id
1 'polypeptide(L)'
;MAGDWIKMRTSLLTNPKVNGIARYLEDSRDVAQSLSTGYSGTMNEIVTRNVMRHVTVSSLLVVWGAANEHTKDGVFTNADLSDIDDMVGIPGFGKAMQAVGWADFDDESYSVTLPNFTEYNTSGASRSANAKSGAERQREYRQRKKASDRDEIGDVTCDVTRDRREEKRREEKEENTLSGKPDSADPRKPESEEVKASNADAREILSHLNDRTGCSYRAVESNLSLIRARLAEGYSVADVKAVIDTKAAEWGADDEMSKYLRPETLFGARKFSGYVGQVERTAPGAGWWIKAGFGTPFEAENAGCSEKTAYLWRDGHRMEATA
;
A
#
# COMPACT_ATOMS: atom_id res chain seq x y z
N MET A 1 -12.60 -2.92 -18.65
CA MET A 1 -13.89 -2.69 -17.96
C MET A 1 -13.73 -3.04 -16.49
N ALA A 2 -13.31 -2.07 -15.67
CA ALA A 2 -13.15 -2.24 -14.22
C ALA A 2 -14.35 -1.60 -13.52
N GLY A 3 -15.54 -2.19 -13.68
CA GLY A 3 -16.77 -1.61 -13.16
C GLY A 3 -17.76 -2.70 -12.79
N ASP A 4 -17.59 -3.25 -11.58
CA ASP A 4 -18.68 -3.78 -10.73
C ASP A 4 -18.17 -4.47 -9.44
N TRP A 5 -17.03 -4.07 -8.91
CA TRP A 5 -16.52 -4.64 -7.66
C TRP A 5 -17.16 -3.96 -6.45
N ILE A 6 -17.69 -4.76 -5.52
CA ILE A 6 -18.31 -4.28 -4.29
C ILE A 6 -17.26 -3.68 -3.36
N LYS A 7 -17.48 -2.45 -2.90
CA LYS A 7 -16.62 -1.83 -1.88
C LYS A 7 -17.08 -2.30 -0.50
N MET A 8 -16.16 -2.81 0.31
CA MET A 8 -16.43 -3.19 1.69
C MET A 8 -16.83 -1.96 2.50
N ARG A 9 -18.08 -1.94 3.00
CA ARG A 9 -18.66 -0.88 3.80
C ARG A 9 -19.66 -1.45 4.79
N THR A 10 -19.95 -0.70 5.84
CA THR A 10 -20.92 -1.05 6.88
C THR A 10 -22.35 -0.98 6.34
N SER A 11 -22.61 -0.13 5.34
CA SER A 11 -23.88 -0.02 4.61
C SER A 11 -24.17 -1.16 3.63
N LEU A 12 -23.43 -2.26 3.66
CA LEU A 12 -23.65 -3.37 2.72
C LEU A 12 -24.99 -4.07 2.94
N LEU A 13 -25.50 -4.05 4.17
CA LEU A 13 -26.82 -4.60 4.52
C LEU A 13 -27.99 -3.86 3.85
N THR A 14 -27.79 -2.62 3.40
CA THR A 14 -28.82 -1.85 2.67
C THR A 14 -28.61 -1.90 1.15
N ASN A 15 -27.62 -2.65 0.66
CA ASN A 15 -27.33 -2.74 -0.77
C ASN A 15 -28.36 -3.60 -1.52
N PRO A 16 -28.98 -3.11 -2.61
CA PRO A 16 -29.98 -3.86 -3.36
C PRO A 16 -29.51 -5.20 -3.92
N LYS A 17 -28.23 -5.34 -4.31
CA LYS A 17 -27.66 -6.61 -4.79
C LYS A 17 -27.51 -7.61 -3.64
N VAL A 18 -27.08 -7.15 -2.46
CA VAL A 18 -26.97 -7.99 -1.25
C VAL A 18 -28.37 -8.47 -0.82
N ASN A 19 -29.36 -7.56 -0.79
CA ASN A 19 -30.75 -7.91 -0.50
C ASN A 19 -31.36 -8.80 -1.59
N GLY A 20 -30.90 -8.68 -2.84
CA GLY A 20 -31.22 -9.62 -3.91
C GLY A 20 -30.72 -11.03 -3.59
N ILE A 21 -29.45 -11.17 -3.22
CA ILE A 21 -28.86 -12.45 -2.82
C ILE A 21 -29.60 -13.04 -1.62
N ALA A 22 -29.87 -12.25 -0.58
CA ALA A 22 -30.61 -12.69 0.60
C ALA A 22 -31.97 -13.29 0.21
N ARG A 23 -32.77 -12.58 -0.61
CA ARG A 23 -34.06 -13.10 -1.10
C ARG A 23 -33.92 -14.42 -1.87
N TYR A 24 -32.91 -14.56 -2.73
CA TYR A 24 -32.68 -15.83 -3.43
C TYR A 24 -32.32 -16.98 -2.47
N LEU A 25 -31.61 -16.69 -1.38
CA LEU A 25 -31.27 -17.70 -0.37
C LEU A 25 -32.47 -18.04 0.52
N GLU A 26 -33.33 -17.07 0.85
CA GLU A 26 -34.56 -17.26 1.62
C GLU A 26 -35.53 -18.23 0.92
N ASP A 27 -35.66 -18.11 -0.40
CA ASP A 27 -36.52 -18.99 -1.22
C ASP A 27 -35.91 -20.39 -1.46
N SER A 28 -34.62 -20.58 -1.12
CA SER A 28 -33.91 -21.83 -1.35
C SER A 28 -34.27 -22.90 -0.31
N ARG A 29 -34.89 -23.99 -0.76
CA ARG A 29 -35.21 -25.14 0.09
C ARG A 29 -33.96 -25.79 0.67
N ASP A 30 -32.85 -25.83 -0.08
CA ASP A 30 -31.59 -26.42 0.39
C ASP A 30 -31.00 -25.59 1.54
N VAL A 31 -31.09 -24.26 1.43
CA VAL A 31 -30.65 -23.33 2.49
C VAL A 31 -31.57 -23.46 3.70
N ALA A 32 -32.90 -23.47 3.50
CA ALA A 32 -33.86 -23.65 4.58
C ALA A 32 -33.65 -24.98 5.32
N GLN A 33 -33.44 -26.10 4.62
CA GLN A 33 -33.13 -27.39 5.24
C GLN A 33 -31.80 -27.38 5.99
N SER A 34 -30.80 -26.65 5.47
CA SER A 34 -29.48 -26.54 6.10
C SER A 34 -29.46 -25.64 7.33
N LEU A 35 -30.32 -24.62 7.38
CA LEU A 35 -30.36 -23.61 8.45
C LEU A 35 -31.49 -23.82 9.46
N SER A 36 -32.55 -24.56 9.12
CA SER A 36 -33.63 -24.89 10.06
C SER A 36 -33.29 -26.17 10.83
N THR A 37 -33.18 -26.06 12.14
CA THR A 37 -32.82 -27.21 13.00
C THR A 37 -33.89 -27.57 14.00
N GLY A 38 -34.87 -26.67 14.25
CA GLY A 38 -35.88 -26.86 15.31
C GLY A 38 -35.27 -27.13 16.69
N TYR A 39 -33.99 -26.81 16.84
CA TYR A 39 -33.13 -27.30 17.90
C TYR A 39 -33.09 -26.29 19.05
N SER A 40 -33.25 -26.78 20.28
CA SER A 40 -33.27 -25.97 21.51
C SER A 40 -31.98 -26.06 22.33
N GLY A 41 -30.95 -26.75 21.82
CA GLY A 41 -29.63 -26.85 22.45
C GLY A 41 -28.69 -25.71 22.08
N THR A 42 -27.40 -25.91 22.30
CA THR A 42 -26.35 -24.93 22.08
C THR A 42 -25.94 -24.83 20.60
N MET A 43 -25.56 -23.63 20.15
CA MET A 43 -25.30 -23.37 18.74
C MET A 43 -24.10 -24.17 18.17
N ASN A 44 -23.13 -24.57 19.00
CA ASN A 44 -21.99 -25.39 18.58
C ASN A 44 -22.36 -26.84 18.24
N GLU A 45 -23.55 -27.31 18.64
CA GLU A 45 -24.07 -28.64 18.29
C GLU A 45 -24.65 -28.70 16.87
N ILE A 46 -25.01 -27.55 16.31
CA ILE A 46 -25.70 -27.44 15.02
C ILE A 46 -24.96 -26.57 13.99
N VAL A 47 -24.06 -25.69 14.43
CA VAL A 47 -23.34 -24.75 13.57
C VAL A 47 -21.85 -24.88 13.81
N THR A 48 -21.09 -24.99 12.72
CA THR A 48 -19.63 -25.05 12.81
C THR A 48 -19.05 -23.73 13.33
N ARG A 49 -17.88 -23.80 13.97
CA ARG A 49 -17.17 -22.61 14.47
C ARG A 49 -16.90 -21.57 13.37
N ASN A 50 -16.69 -21.99 12.13
CA ASN A 50 -16.44 -21.07 11.02
C ASN A 50 -17.70 -20.29 10.61
N VAL A 51 -18.87 -20.93 10.59
CA VAL A 51 -20.13 -20.23 10.33
C VAL A 51 -20.39 -19.21 11.44
N MET A 52 -20.20 -19.59 12.71
CA MET A 52 -20.31 -18.62 13.82
C MET A 52 -19.33 -17.46 13.69
N ARG A 53 -18.08 -17.69 13.28
CA ARG A 53 -17.12 -16.60 13.02
C ARG A 53 -17.60 -15.64 11.93
N HIS A 54 -18.19 -16.15 10.85
CA HIS A 54 -18.71 -15.29 9.77
C HIS A 54 -19.87 -14.42 10.25
N VAL A 55 -20.78 -14.98 11.06
CA VAL A 55 -21.86 -14.23 11.72
C VAL A 55 -21.25 -13.15 12.62
N THR A 56 -20.32 -13.51 13.52
CA THR A 56 -19.66 -12.57 14.44
C THR A 56 -18.97 -11.42 13.70
N VAL A 57 -18.17 -11.71 12.65
CA VAL A 57 -17.48 -10.67 11.87
C VAL A 57 -18.48 -9.72 11.18
N SER A 58 -19.58 -10.26 10.67
CA SER A 58 -20.61 -9.44 10.03
C SER A 58 -21.32 -8.54 11.04
N SER A 59 -21.68 -9.06 12.21
CA SER A 59 -22.28 -8.29 13.31
C SER A 59 -21.35 -7.21 13.85
N LEU A 60 -20.06 -7.50 14.02
CA LEU A 60 -19.06 -6.52 14.44
C LEU A 60 -18.92 -5.36 13.46
N LEU A 61 -18.99 -5.64 12.15
CA LEU A 61 -18.97 -4.60 11.13
C LEU A 61 -20.16 -3.62 11.28
N VAL A 62 -21.33 -4.12 11.67
CA VAL A 62 -22.50 -3.28 11.95
C VAL A 62 -22.25 -2.41 13.17
N VAL A 63 -21.84 -3.00 14.30
CA VAL A 63 -21.59 -2.27 15.55
C VAL A 63 -20.51 -1.20 15.39
N TRP A 64 -19.37 -1.53 14.79
CA TRP A 64 -18.31 -0.56 14.54
C TRP A 64 -18.70 0.49 13.50
N GLY A 65 -19.56 0.13 12.55
CA GLY A 65 -20.17 1.09 11.64
C GLY A 65 -21.05 2.10 12.35
N ALA A 66 -21.95 1.61 13.21
CA ALA A 66 -22.82 2.44 14.04
C ALA A 66 -22.00 3.32 14.99
N ALA A 67 -20.96 2.78 15.64
CA ALA A 67 -20.07 3.55 16.51
C ALA A 67 -19.37 4.66 15.73
N ASN A 68 -18.88 4.37 14.52
CA ASN A 68 -18.23 5.36 13.69
C ASN A 68 -19.16 6.48 13.18
N GLU A 69 -20.46 6.20 13.07
CA GLU A 69 -21.48 7.13 12.59
C GLU A 69 -22.10 7.95 13.72
N HIS A 70 -22.37 7.32 14.87
CA HIS A 70 -23.14 7.91 15.96
C HIS A 70 -22.30 8.33 17.17
N THR A 71 -21.01 7.98 17.21
CA THR A 71 -20.10 8.36 18.30
C THR A 71 -18.84 9.04 17.73
N LYS A 72 -18.16 9.83 18.57
CA LYS A 72 -16.86 10.44 18.21
C LYS A 72 -15.69 9.75 18.90
N ASP A 73 -15.96 9.17 20.05
CA ASP A 73 -15.07 8.61 21.04
C ASP A 73 -15.26 7.09 21.24
N GLY A 74 -16.26 6.50 20.58
CA GLY A 74 -16.62 5.09 20.78
C GLY A 74 -17.56 4.87 21.98
N VAL A 75 -18.17 5.93 22.52
CA VAL A 75 -19.12 5.84 23.63
C VAL A 75 -20.54 6.04 23.12
N PHE A 76 -21.38 5.03 23.29
CA PHE A 76 -22.83 5.14 23.09
C PHE A 76 -23.46 5.63 24.39
N THR A 77 -23.93 6.87 24.40
CA THR A 77 -24.63 7.45 25.54
C THR A 77 -26.11 7.08 25.53
N ASN A 78 -26.70 6.95 26.72
CA ASN A 78 -28.10 6.54 26.88
C ASN A 78 -28.39 5.21 26.18
N ALA A 79 -27.49 4.24 26.34
CA ALA A 79 -27.55 2.94 25.69
C ALA A 79 -27.05 1.85 26.63
N ASP A 80 -27.59 0.65 26.49
CA ASP A 80 -27.17 -0.56 27.18
C ASP A 80 -26.71 -1.65 26.20
N LEU A 81 -26.36 -2.83 26.73
CA LEU A 81 -25.91 -3.95 25.90
C LEU A 81 -27.03 -4.54 25.03
N SER A 82 -28.31 -4.33 25.37
CA SER A 82 -29.45 -4.78 24.57
C SER A 82 -29.64 -3.92 23.32
N ASP A 83 -29.27 -2.63 23.37
CA ASP A 83 -29.23 -1.80 22.17
C ASP A 83 -28.23 -2.34 21.13
N ILE A 84 -27.11 -2.95 21.58
CA ILE A 84 -26.17 -3.65 20.68
C ILE A 84 -26.82 -4.90 20.07
N ASP A 85 -27.58 -5.66 20.86
CA ASP A 85 -28.29 -6.85 20.38
C ASP A 85 -29.32 -6.47 19.30
N ASP A 86 -30.07 -5.39 19.53
CA ASP A 86 -31.07 -4.86 18.60
C ASP A 86 -30.43 -4.33 17.30
N MET A 87 -29.25 -3.71 17.37
CA MET A 87 -28.50 -3.27 16.20
C MET A 87 -28.13 -4.42 15.26
N VAL A 88 -27.77 -5.58 15.81
CA VAL A 88 -27.27 -6.73 15.01
C VAL A 88 -28.33 -7.83 14.82
N GLY A 89 -29.44 -7.78 15.56
CA GLY A 89 -30.49 -8.79 15.56
C GLY A 89 -30.09 -10.12 16.22
N ILE A 90 -29.10 -10.11 17.13
CA ILE A 90 -28.59 -11.31 17.81
C ILE A 90 -28.64 -11.10 19.33
N PRO A 91 -29.57 -11.77 20.04
CA PRO A 91 -29.64 -11.67 21.49
C PRO A 91 -28.35 -12.14 22.18
N GLY A 92 -27.90 -11.38 23.18
CA GLY A 92 -26.70 -11.67 23.98
C GLY A 92 -25.38 -11.32 23.30
N PHE A 93 -25.40 -10.68 22.14
CA PHE A 93 -24.20 -10.25 21.42
C PHE A 93 -23.43 -9.15 22.17
N GLY A 94 -24.12 -8.14 22.71
CA GLY A 94 -23.53 -7.09 23.54
C GLY A 94 -22.85 -7.66 24.78
N LYS A 95 -23.49 -8.62 25.46
CA LYS A 95 -22.88 -9.36 26.59
C LYS A 95 -21.65 -10.15 26.14
N ALA A 96 -21.69 -10.79 24.97
CA ALA A 96 -20.53 -11.49 24.44
C ALA A 96 -19.37 -10.54 24.09
N MET A 97 -19.66 -9.35 23.56
CA MET A 97 -18.65 -8.30 23.33
C MET A 97 -18.03 -7.82 24.63
N GLN A 98 -18.84 -7.65 25.69
CA GLN A 98 -18.34 -7.30 27.01
C GLN A 98 -17.44 -8.39 27.59
N ALA A 99 -17.84 -9.65 27.47
CA ALA A 99 -17.06 -10.79 27.97
C ALA A 99 -15.66 -10.90 27.33
N VAL A 100 -15.48 -10.41 26.10
CA VAL A 100 -14.17 -10.38 25.41
C VAL A 100 -13.46 -9.02 25.50
N GLY A 101 -14.01 -8.07 26.27
CA GLY A 101 -13.42 -6.75 26.49
C GLY A 101 -13.52 -5.79 25.31
N TRP A 102 -14.48 -5.98 24.41
CA TRP A 102 -14.71 -5.11 23.25
C TRP A 102 -15.87 -4.14 23.44
N ALA A 103 -16.66 -4.31 24.50
CA ALA A 103 -17.63 -3.35 24.98
C ALA A 103 -17.53 -3.29 26.51
N ASP A 104 -17.90 -2.18 27.11
CA ASP A 104 -18.04 -2.04 28.55
C ASP A 104 -19.28 -1.22 28.85
N PHE A 105 -20.20 -1.80 29.63
CA PHE A 105 -21.42 -1.11 30.05
C PHE A 105 -21.22 -0.54 31.44
N ASP A 106 -21.41 0.77 31.54
CA ASP A 106 -21.39 1.49 32.81
C ASP A 106 -22.83 1.82 33.24
N ASP A 107 -23.23 1.23 34.35
CA ASP A 107 -24.56 1.38 34.94
C ASP A 107 -24.78 2.81 35.50
N GLU A 108 -23.71 3.49 35.95
CA GLU A 108 -23.82 4.83 36.52
C GLU A 108 -24.09 5.90 35.45
N SER A 109 -23.40 5.80 34.31
CA SER A 109 -23.57 6.73 33.19
C SER A 109 -24.60 6.26 32.16
N TYR A 110 -25.13 5.04 32.31
CA TYR A 110 -26.02 4.38 31.36
C TYR A 110 -25.48 4.47 29.93
N SER A 111 -24.24 4.01 29.75
CA SER A 111 -23.51 4.10 28.50
C SER A 111 -22.74 2.82 28.18
N VAL A 112 -22.55 2.57 26.88
CA VAL A 112 -21.69 1.49 26.40
C VAL A 112 -20.46 2.08 25.73
N THR A 113 -19.29 1.81 26.32
CA THR A 113 -18.00 2.21 25.80
C THR A 113 -17.40 1.09 24.96
N LEU A 114 -16.86 1.41 23.79
CA LEU A 114 -15.99 0.54 23.01
C LEU A 114 -14.52 0.89 23.31
N PRO A 115 -13.80 0.09 24.10
CA PRO A 115 -12.44 0.42 24.51
C PRO A 115 -11.48 0.59 23.32
N ASN A 116 -10.59 1.57 23.40
CA ASN A 116 -9.58 1.89 22.38
C ASN A 116 -10.16 2.16 20.97
N PHE A 117 -11.46 2.48 20.85
CA PHE A 117 -12.11 2.63 19.56
C PHE A 117 -11.41 3.68 18.68
N THR A 118 -11.06 4.83 19.25
CA THR A 118 -10.40 5.94 18.55
C THR A 118 -8.94 5.69 18.20
N GLU A 119 -8.26 4.76 18.88
CA GLU A 119 -6.87 4.38 18.60
C GLU A 119 -6.79 3.58 17.30
N TYR A 120 -7.78 2.72 17.06
CA TYR A 120 -7.78 1.78 15.92
C TYR A 120 -8.79 2.16 14.82
N ASN A 121 -9.70 3.10 15.07
CA ASN A 121 -10.70 3.55 14.11
C ASN A 121 -10.71 5.07 13.96
N THR A 122 -10.52 5.55 12.73
CA THR A 122 -10.70 6.97 12.39
C THR A 122 -12.20 7.28 12.36
N SER A 123 -12.67 8.15 13.26
CA SER A 123 -14.08 8.57 13.31
C SER A 123 -14.58 9.12 11.96
N GLY A 124 -15.87 8.98 11.67
CA GLY A 124 -16.45 9.45 10.40
C GLY A 124 -16.19 10.94 10.14
N ALA A 125 -16.22 11.74 11.22
CA ALA A 125 -15.93 13.17 11.19
C ALA A 125 -14.46 13.47 10.81
N SER A 126 -13.49 12.72 11.35
CA SER A 126 -12.06 12.92 11.03
C SER A 126 -11.70 12.39 9.63
N ARG A 127 -12.35 11.32 9.15
CA ARG A 127 -12.28 10.86 7.75
C ARG A 127 -12.82 11.89 6.77
N SER A 128 -13.93 12.55 7.10
CA SER A 128 -14.53 13.59 6.24
C SER A 128 -13.76 14.91 6.27
N ALA A 129 -13.18 15.29 7.41
CA ALA A 129 -12.42 16.53 7.56
C ALA A 129 -11.12 16.52 6.72
N ASN A 130 -10.47 15.37 6.60
CA ASN A 130 -9.24 15.21 5.80
C ASN A 130 -9.51 14.79 4.34
N ALA A 131 -10.75 14.47 3.98
CA ALA A 131 -11.11 14.12 2.62
C ALA A 131 -11.39 15.39 1.80
N LYS A 132 -10.40 15.83 1.02
CA LYS A 132 -10.57 16.94 0.06
C LYS A 132 -11.85 16.73 -0.77
N SER A 133 -12.67 17.77 -0.87
CA SER A 133 -13.87 17.73 -1.72
C SER A 133 -13.48 17.48 -3.18
N GLY A 134 -14.37 16.85 -3.96
CA GLY A 134 -14.13 16.69 -5.41
C GLY A 134 -13.87 18.02 -6.11
N ALA A 135 -14.57 19.08 -5.68
CA ALA A 135 -14.37 20.44 -6.17
C ALA A 135 -12.98 21.00 -5.79
N GLU A 136 -12.49 20.65 -4.61
CA GLU A 136 -11.19 21.09 -4.09
C GLU A 136 -10.03 20.39 -4.79
N ARG A 137 -10.14 19.06 -5.00
CA ARG A 137 -9.21 18.30 -5.86
C ARG A 137 -9.14 18.87 -7.27
N GLN A 138 -10.28 19.25 -7.84
CA GLN A 138 -10.33 19.82 -9.18
C GLN A 138 -9.80 21.26 -9.24
N ARG A 139 -9.98 22.06 -8.19
CA ARG A 139 -9.36 23.39 -8.04
C ARG A 139 -7.84 23.28 -7.95
N GLU A 140 -7.32 22.38 -7.12
CA GLU A 140 -5.87 22.14 -7.00
C GLU A 140 -5.26 21.65 -8.30
N TYR A 141 -5.94 20.76 -9.03
CA TYR A 141 -5.50 20.34 -10.36
C TYR A 141 -5.44 21.51 -11.35
N ARG A 142 -6.48 22.38 -11.37
CA ARG A 142 -6.50 23.58 -12.21
C ARG A 142 -5.41 24.58 -11.81
N GLN A 143 -5.15 24.74 -10.52
CA GLN A 143 -4.10 25.62 -10.02
C GLN A 143 -2.70 25.10 -10.36
N ARG A 144 -2.46 23.78 -10.22
CA ARG A 144 -1.22 23.14 -10.67
C ARG A 144 -1.01 23.28 -12.17
N LYS A 145 -2.06 23.09 -12.97
CA LYS A 145 -1.99 23.30 -14.42
C LYS A 145 -1.71 24.76 -14.78
N LYS A 146 -2.39 25.71 -14.11
CA LYS A 146 -2.16 27.15 -14.31
C LYS A 146 -0.80 27.64 -13.79
N ALA A 147 -0.21 26.96 -12.82
CA ALA A 147 1.16 27.23 -12.37
C ALA A 147 2.17 26.67 -13.38
N SER A 148 1.95 25.45 -13.86
CA SER A 148 2.74 24.85 -14.95
C SER A 148 2.71 25.71 -16.23
N ASP A 149 1.53 26.17 -16.66
CA ASP A 149 1.37 27.02 -17.84
C ASP A 149 1.95 28.43 -17.63
N ARG A 150 2.16 28.87 -16.38
CA ARG A 150 2.74 30.20 -16.07
C ARG A 150 4.25 30.14 -15.96
N ASP A 151 4.80 29.01 -15.52
CA ASP A 151 6.25 28.76 -15.52
C ASP A 151 6.76 28.48 -16.95
N GLU A 152 5.91 28.05 -17.89
CA GLU A 152 6.22 27.98 -19.33
C GLU A 152 6.15 29.35 -20.07
N ILE A 153 5.58 30.39 -19.45
CA ILE A 153 5.47 31.75 -20.01
C ILE A 153 6.25 32.72 -19.11
N GLY A 154 7.55 32.58 -19.11
CA GLY A 154 8.45 33.44 -18.35
C GLY A 154 9.76 33.66 -19.08
N ASP A 155 9.75 34.50 -20.11
CA ASP A 155 10.69 35.62 -20.32
C ASP A 155 10.77 36.01 -21.81
N VAL A 156 9.91 36.94 -22.25
CA VAL A 156 10.25 37.99 -23.22
C VAL A 156 9.35 39.18 -22.90
N THR A 157 9.87 40.16 -22.16
CA THR A 157 9.26 41.50 -22.17
C THR A 157 9.68 42.21 -23.45
N CYS A 158 8.73 42.52 -24.33
CA CYS A 158 8.81 43.75 -25.12
C CYS A 158 7.50 44.52 -25.00
N ASP A 159 7.71 45.74 -24.54
CA ASP A 159 6.78 46.82 -24.31
C ASP A 159 6.18 47.31 -25.63
N VAL A 160 4.87 47.15 -25.85
CA VAL A 160 4.06 48.03 -26.71
C VAL A 160 2.61 48.07 -26.21
N THR A 161 2.19 49.26 -25.84
CA THR A 161 0.81 49.70 -25.60
C THR A 161 -0.15 49.38 -26.77
N ARG A 162 -1.32 48.77 -26.51
CA ARG A 162 -2.66 49.40 -26.63
C ARG A 162 -3.84 48.41 -26.58
N ASP A 163 -4.88 48.93 -25.92
CA ASP A 163 -6.32 48.76 -26.12
C ASP A 163 -7.08 47.53 -25.60
N ARG A 164 -7.85 47.86 -24.56
CA ARG A 164 -9.06 47.27 -24.01
C ARG A 164 -10.09 46.90 -25.10
N ARG A 165 -10.48 45.63 -25.18
CA ARG A 165 -11.81 45.24 -25.67
C ARG A 165 -12.30 43.93 -25.05
N GLU A 166 -13.55 43.99 -24.62
CA GLU A 166 -14.31 43.03 -23.84
C GLU A 166 -15.05 42.01 -24.73
N GLU A 167 -15.19 40.79 -24.20
CA GLU A 167 -16.20 39.72 -24.42
C GLU A 167 -16.53 39.10 -25.81
N LYS A 168 -16.63 37.75 -25.75
CA LYS A 168 -17.64 36.83 -26.33
C LYS A 168 -17.51 36.26 -27.77
N ARG A 169 -17.34 34.92 -27.80
CA ARG A 169 -18.27 33.88 -28.34
C ARG A 169 -17.91 33.15 -29.66
N ARG A 170 -17.82 31.80 -29.55
CA ARG A 170 -18.07 30.68 -30.54
C ARG A 170 -17.11 30.57 -31.74
N GLU A 171 -16.85 29.43 -32.38
CA GLU A 171 -17.30 28.01 -32.35
C GLU A 171 -16.21 27.16 -33.09
N GLU A 172 -16.12 25.86 -32.74
CA GLU A 172 -15.73 24.65 -33.51
C GLU A 172 -14.69 24.67 -34.68
N LYS A 173 -13.71 23.74 -34.66
CA LYS A 173 -13.73 22.37 -35.28
C LYS A 173 -12.31 21.93 -35.75
N GLU A 174 -12.00 20.63 -35.53
CA GLU A 174 -11.19 19.66 -36.36
C GLU A 174 -9.83 20.09 -36.98
N GLU A 175 -8.80 19.27 -37.20
CA GLU A 175 -8.38 17.91 -36.88
C GLU A 175 -6.90 17.82 -37.35
N ASN A 176 -6.10 16.92 -36.76
CA ASN A 176 -4.92 16.25 -37.33
C ASN A 176 -3.61 17.04 -37.63
N THR A 177 -2.52 16.67 -36.94
CA THR A 177 -1.27 16.18 -37.58
C THR A 177 -0.23 15.69 -36.56
N LEU A 178 0.50 14.66 -36.97
CA LEU A 178 1.55 13.90 -36.28
C LEU A 178 2.89 14.64 -36.12
N SER A 179 3.71 14.10 -35.21
CA SER A 179 5.18 13.94 -35.30
C SER A 179 6.06 14.92 -34.50
N GLY A 180 7.03 14.33 -33.79
CA GLY A 180 8.33 14.97 -33.55
C GLY A 180 8.72 15.16 -32.08
N LYS A 181 9.29 14.12 -31.46
CA LYS A 181 10.38 14.33 -30.49
C LYS A 181 11.59 14.93 -31.23
N PRO A 182 12.39 15.81 -30.61
CA PRO A 182 13.55 15.29 -29.89
C PRO A 182 13.87 15.99 -28.56
N ASP A 183 14.74 15.33 -27.81
CA ASP A 183 15.29 15.69 -26.51
C ASP A 183 15.93 17.09 -26.46
N SER A 184 15.86 17.75 -25.30
CA SER A 184 17.07 18.13 -24.53
C SER A 184 16.74 18.89 -23.24
N ALA A 185 17.32 18.36 -22.15
CA ALA A 185 17.84 19.01 -20.94
C ALA A 185 17.36 20.42 -20.54
N ASP A 186 16.77 20.51 -19.34
CA ASP A 186 16.52 21.77 -18.63
C ASP A 186 17.37 21.83 -17.32
N PRO A 187 18.04 22.96 -16.97
CA PRO A 187 19.00 23.05 -15.86
C PRO A 187 18.33 23.29 -14.49
N ARG A 188 18.99 22.73 -13.45
CA ARG A 188 18.50 22.51 -12.08
C ARG A 188 18.46 23.76 -11.20
N LYS A 189 17.39 23.88 -10.40
CA LYS A 189 17.31 24.63 -9.13
C LYS A 189 18.15 23.90 -8.05
N PRO A 190 18.76 24.57 -7.05
CA PRO A 190 19.80 23.93 -6.22
C PRO A 190 19.19 22.92 -5.23
N GLU A 191 19.44 21.65 -5.51
CA GLU A 191 19.21 20.48 -4.65
C GLU A 191 20.28 20.45 -3.53
N SER A 192 19.88 20.19 -2.29
CA SER A 192 20.78 19.97 -1.16
C SER A 192 21.67 18.73 -1.39
N GLU A 193 22.91 18.74 -0.85
CA GLU A 193 23.91 17.66 -1.03
C GLU A 193 23.36 16.26 -0.69
N GLU A 194 22.53 16.14 0.36
CA GLU A 194 21.90 14.87 0.76
C GLU A 194 20.88 14.33 -0.25
N VAL A 195 20.15 15.21 -0.95
CA VAL A 195 19.15 14.82 -1.96
C VAL A 195 19.85 14.38 -3.25
N LYS A 196 21.02 14.94 -3.57
CA LYS A 196 21.84 14.50 -4.71
C LYS A 196 22.46 13.13 -4.45
N ALA A 197 23.05 12.91 -3.28
CA ALA A 197 23.67 11.64 -2.90
C ALA A 197 22.62 10.51 -2.91
N SER A 198 21.50 10.71 -2.21
CA SER A 198 20.40 9.73 -2.16
C SER A 198 19.79 9.41 -3.53
N ASN A 199 19.96 10.28 -4.54
CA ASN A 199 19.46 10.02 -5.87
C ASN A 199 20.50 9.69 -6.94
N ALA A 200 21.79 9.70 -6.58
CA ALA A 200 22.80 8.84 -7.19
C ALA A 200 22.60 7.38 -6.75
N ASP A 201 22.48 7.13 -5.44
CA ASP A 201 22.29 5.78 -4.87
C ASP A 201 21.02 5.10 -5.40
N ALA A 202 19.90 5.83 -5.45
CA ALA A 202 18.66 5.28 -5.99
C ALA A 202 18.75 4.92 -7.48
N ARG A 203 19.55 5.66 -8.27
CA ARG A 203 19.79 5.34 -9.69
C ARG A 203 20.69 4.11 -9.83
N GLU A 204 21.71 4.00 -8.98
CA GLU A 204 22.60 2.85 -8.93
C GLU A 204 21.84 1.56 -8.60
N ILE A 205 20.99 1.58 -7.57
CA ILE A 205 20.14 0.44 -7.18
C ILE A 205 19.18 0.05 -8.31
N LEU A 206 18.60 1.04 -9.00
CA LEU A 206 17.71 0.77 -10.13
C LEU A 206 18.45 0.17 -11.32
N SER A 207 19.69 0.61 -11.59
CA SER A 207 20.56 -0.01 -12.60
C SER A 207 20.82 -1.47 -12.22
N HIS A 208 21.19 -1.74 -10.97
CA HIS A 208 21.43 -3.10 -10.47
C HIS A 208 20.20 -4.00 -10.65
N LEU A 209 18.99 -3.49 -10.38
CA LEU A 209 17.76 -4.23 -10.63
C LEU A 209 17.61 -4.61 -12.10
N ASN A 210 17.80 -3.65 -13.01
CA ASN A 210 17.70 -3.87 -14.45
C ASN A 210 18.72 -4.90 -14.94
N ASP A 211 19.96 -4.79 -14.48
CA ASP A 211 21.06 -5.68 -14.86
C ASP A 211 20.80 -7.12 -14.38
N ARG A 212 20.22 -7.29 -13.18
CA ARG A 212 19.95 -8.62 -12.59
C ARG A 212 18.71 -9.30 -13.15
N THR A 213 17.68 -8.55 -13.56
CA THR A 213 16.43 -9.13 -14.03
C THR A 213 16.26 -9.07 -15.55
N GLY A 214 17.21 -8.46 -16.27
CA GLY A 214 17.10 -8.19 -17.71
C GLY A 214 15.98 -7.19 -18.05
N CYS A 215 15.42 -6.51 -17.04
CA CYS A 215 14.39 -5.50 -17.24
C CYS A 215 14.99 -4.14 -17.58
N SER A 216 14.16 -3.23 -18.10
CA SER A 216 14.57 -1.87 -18.51
C SER A 216 13.73 -0.80 -17.83
N TYR A 217 13.64 -0.85 -16.49
CA TYR A 217 12.94 0.16 -15.71
C TYR A 217 13.65 1.52 -15.80
N ARG A 218 12.89 2.56 -16.18
CA ARG A 218 13.43 3.92 -16.32
C ARG A 218 13.63 4.56 -14.95
N ALA A 219 14.67 5.39 -14.82
CA ALA A 219 14.95 6.23 -13.65
C ALA A 219 13.99 7.43 -13.55
N VAL A 220 12.69 7.15 -13.50
CA VAL A 220 11.62 8.13 -13.26
C VAL A 220 11.32 8.23 -11.77
N GLU A 221 10.74 9.36 -11.37
CA GLU A 221 10.48 9.67 -9.95
C GLU A 221 9.61 8.60 -9.26
N SER A 222 8.69 7.95 -9.97
CA SER A 222 7.87 6.85 -9.41
C SER A 222 8.70 5.64 -8.96
N ASN A 223 9.83 5.36 -9.63
CA ASN A 223 10.72 4.24 -9.28
C ASN A 223 11.76 4.68 -8.25
N LEU A 224 12.34 5.87 -8.44
CA LEU A 224 13.37 6.39 -7.54
C LEU A 224 12.82 6.72 -6.16
N SER A 225 11.60 7.26 -6.04
CA SER A 225 10.98 7.56 -4.75
C SER A 225 10.80 6.32 -3.87
N LEU A 226 10.47 5.17 -4.46
CA LEU A 226 10.34 3.90 -3.74
C LEU A 226 11.68 3.45 -3.14
N ILE A 227 12.77 3.59 -3.90
CA ILE A 227 14.12 3.23 -3.45
C ILE A 227 14.63 4.23 -2.40
N ARG A 228 14.47 5.53 -2.65
CA ARG A 228 14.82 6.59 -1.69
C ARG A 228 14.10 6.41 -0.36
N ALA A 229 12.84 5.98 -0.39
CA ALA A 229 12.09 5.68 0.83
C ALA A 229 12.74 4.54 1.63
N ARG A 230 13.31 3.51 0.98
CA ARG A 230 14.08 2.45 1.67
C ARG A 230 15.37 3.01 2.27
N LEU A 231 16.11 3.83 1.54
CA LEU A 231 17.35 4.45 2.04
C LEU A 231 17.07 5.38 3.23
N ALA A 232 15.97 6.14 3.19
CA ALA A 232 15.53 7.02 4.28
C ALA A 232 15.07 6.25 5.53
N GLU A 233 14.64 4.99 5.39
CA GLU A 233 14.34 4.09 6.52
C GLU A 233 15.61 3.54 7.20
N GLY A 234 16.81 3.85 6.68
CA GLY A 234 18.10 3.47 7.27
C GLY A 234 18.74 2.21 6.70
N TYR A 235 18.19 1.66 5.62
CA TYR A 235 18.80 0.53 4.90
C TYR A 235 19.97 1.01 4.04
N SER A 236 21.08 0.27 4.03
CA SER A 236 22.23 0.60 3.18
C SER A 236 21.98 0.22 1.72
N VAL A 237 22.71 0.84 0.79
CA VAL A 237 22.69 0.45 -0.63
C VAL A 237 22.99 -1.04 -0.81
N ALA A 238 23.90 -1.58 0.01
CA ALA A 238 24.26 -3.00 -0.01
C ALA A 238 23.09 -3.90 0.42
N ASP A 239 22.34 -3.53 1.45
CA ASP A 239 21.16 -4.29 1.91
C ASP A 239 20.09 -4.33 0.82
N VAL A 240 19.86 -3.19 0.16
CA VAL A 240 18.86 -3.09 -0.91
C VAL A 240 19.27 -3.94 -2.12
N LYS A 241 20.56 -3.94 -2.50
CA LYS A 241 21.08 -4.80 -3.57
C LYS A 241 20.98 -6.29 -3.22
N ALA A 242 21.28 -6.68 -1.98
CA ALA A 242 21.18 -8.06 -1.54
C ALA A 242 19.73 -8.60 -1.60
N VAL A 243 18.73 -7.77 -1.30
CA VAL A 243 17.32 -8.09 -1.50
C VAL A 243 17.00 -8.34 -2.98
N ILE A 244 17.51 -7.48 -3.87
CA ILE A 244 17.34 -7.65 -5.33
C ILE A 244 17.91 -8.98 -5.76
N ASP A 245 19.14 -9.30 -5.35
CA ASP A 245 19.81 -10.54 -5.76
C ASP A 245 19.09 -11.79 -5.27
N THR A 246 18.62 -11.77 -4.02
CA THR A 246 17.88 -12.88 -3.41
C THR A 246 16.56 -13.10 -4.13
N LYS A 247 15.81 -12.02 -4.40
CA LYS A 247 14.49 -12.13 -5.06
C LYS A 247 14.62 -12.44 -6.55
N ALA A 248 15.63 -11.91 -7.23
CA ALA A 248 15.92 -12.27 -8.61
C ALA A 248 16.27 -13.76 -8.73
N ALA A 249 17.00 -14.33 -7.76
CA ALA A 249 17.29 -15.77 -7.74
C ALA A 249 16.05 -16.62 -7.44
N GLU A 250 15.23 -16.20 -6.46
CA GLU A 250 14.03 -16.94 -6.04
C GLU A 250 12.91 -16.91 -7.09
N TRP A 251 12.67 -15.74 -7.70
CA TRP A 251 11.52 -15.51 -8.59
C TRP A 251 11.90 -15.48 -10.07
N GLY A 252 13.18 -15.34 -10.41
CA GLY A 252 13.62 -15.25 -11.81
C GLY A 252 13.51 -16.57 -12.58
N ALA A 253 13.51 -17.71 -11.89
CA ALA A 253 13.37 -19.04 -12.51
C ALA A 253 11.91 -19.46 -12.73
N ASP A 254 10.95 -18.79 -12.08
CA ASP A 254 9.52 -19.08 -12.18
C ASP A 254 8.84 -17.99 -13.04
N ASP A 255 8.32 -18.39 -14.19
CA ASP A 255 7.70 -17.50 -15.18
C ASP A 255 6.56 -16.66 -14.59
N GLU A 256 5.77 -17.25 -13.68
CA GLU A 256 4.67 -16.57 -13.01
C GLU A 256 5.16 -15.61 -11.92
N MET A 257 6.28 -15.92 -11.25
CA MET A 257 6.80 -15.07 -10.17
C MET A 257 7.71 -13.95 -10.69
N SER A 258 8.35 -14.13 -11.84
CA SER A 258 9.26 -13.16 -12.47
C SER A 258 8.59 -11.79 -12.71
N LYS A 259 7.28 -11.77 -12.99
CA LYS A 259 6.49 -10.54 -13.20
C LYS A 259 6.42 -9.62 -11.98
N TYR A 260 6.76 -10.14 -10.80
CA TYR A 260 6.81 -9.39 -9.54
C TYR A 260 8.19 -8.78 -9.26
N LEU A 261 9.20 -8.98 -10.12
CA LEU A 261 10.53 -8.37 -10.02
C LEU A 261 10.55 -6.93 -10.51
N ARG A 262 9.69 -6.09 -9.93
CA ARG A 262 9.52 -4.67 -10.28
C ARG A 262 9.67 -3.76 -9.06
N PRO A 263 10.03 -2.47 -9.25
CA PRO A 263 10.28 -1.54 -8.14
C PRO A 263 9.15 -1.47 -7.11
N GLU A 264 7.88 -1.44 -7.55
CA GLU A 264 6.71 -1.36 -6.66
C GLU A 264 6.58 -2.55 -5.70
N THR A 265 6.91 -3.75 -6.18
CA THR A 265 6.75 -4.99 -5.42
C THR A 265 7.96 -5.28 -4.55
N LEU A 266 9.17 -5.03 -5.06
CA LEU A 266 10.40 -5.22 -4.31
C LEU A 266 10.56 -4.19 -3.20
N PHE A 267 10.31 -2.91 -3.47
CA PHE A 267 10.54 -1.80 -2.51
C PHE A 267 9.27 -1.36 -1.77
N GLY A 268 8.25 -2.23 -1.69
CA GLY A 268 7.01 -1.94 -0.98
C GLY A 268 7.19 -1.91 0.55
N ALA A 269 6.72 -0.83 1.20
CA ALA A 269 6.90 -0.56 2.62
C ALA A 269 6.55 -1.72 3.57
N ARG A 270 5.49 -2.48 3.25
CA ARG A 270 4.98 -3.55 4.10
C ARG A 270 5.78 -4.85 4.05
N LYS A 271 6.59 -5.06 3.01
CA LYS A 271 7.26 -6.34 2.74
C LYS A 271 8.78 -6.24 2.72
N PHE A 272 9.32 -5.04 2.50
CA PHE A 272 10.76 -4.82 2.39
C PHE A 272 11.54 -5.27 3.64
N SER A 273 11.06 -4.93 4.84
CA SER A 273 11.68 -5.37 6.10
C SER A 273 11.72 -6.90 6.23
N GLY A 274 10.66 -7.58 5.78
CA GLY A 274 10.62 -9.05 5.72
C GLY A 274 11.62 -9.63 4.72
N TYR A 275 11.82 -8.98 3.56
CA TYR A 275 12.85 -9.39 2.61
C TYR A 275 14.25 -9.22 3.18
N VAL A 276 14.54 -8.10 3.84
CA VAL A 276 15.83 -7.89 4.52
C VAL A 276 16.05 -8.94 5.62
N GLY A 277 15.00 -9.34 6.35
CA GLY A 277 15.08 -10.44 7.31
C GLY A 277 15.34 -11.81 6.69
N GLN A 278 14.85 -12.05 5.46
CA GLN A 278 15.11 -13.28 4.70
C GLN A 278 16.52 -13.31 4.09
N VAL A 279 17.14 -12.14 3.90
CA VAL A 279 18.56 -12.00 3.54
C VAL A 279 19.46 -12.31 4.76
N GLU A 280 18.91 -12.97 5.80
CA GLU A 280 19.52 -13.27 7.09
C GLU A 280 21.01 -13.54 6.96
N ARG A 281 21.78 -12.71 7.67
CA ARG A 281 23.25 -12.72 7.76
C ARG A 281 23.73 -14.15 7.69
N THR A 282 24.32 -14.45 6.56
CA THR A 282 24.91 -15.74 6.27
C THR A 282 25.79 -16.14 7.46
N ALA A 283 25.46 -17.32 8.00
CA ALA A 283 26.23 -18.06 8.99
C ALA A 283 27.74 -18.00 8.70
N PRO A 284 28.62 -18.19 9.71
CA PRO A 284 30.08 -18.01 9.58
C PRO A 284 30.62 -18.81 8.39
N GLY A 285 30.80 -18.12 7.25
CA GLY A 285 31.02 -18.76 5.95
C GLY A 285 30.74 -17.82 4.78
N ALA A 286 29.63 -17.07 4.79
CA ALA A 286 29.38 -16.10 3.73
C ALA A 286 29.80 -14.66 4.11
N GLY A 287 30.36 -13.96 3.12
CA GLY A 287 31.36 -12.91 3.31
C GLY A 287 32.79 -13.35 2.96
N TRP A 288 32.99 -14.58 2.46
CA TRP A 288 34.31 -14.99 1.94
C TRP A 288 34.79 -14.08 0.80
N TRP A 289 33.88 -13.55 -0.03
CA TRP A 289 34.20 -12.59 -1.10
C TRP A 289 34.66 -11.24 -0.52
N ILE A 290 34.07 -10.79 0.59
CA ILE A 290 34.49 -9.57 1.30
C ILE A 290 35.92 -9.74 1.83
N LYS A 291 36.24 -10.90 2.41
CA LYS A 291 37.62 -11.22 2.85
C LYS A 291 38.62 -11.28 1.69
N ALA A 292 38.16 -11.69 0.52
CA ALA A 292 38.93 -11.68 -0.72
C ALA A 292 39.01 -10.29 -1.38
N GLY A 293 38.34 -9.27 -0.81
CA GLY A 293 38.36 -7.89 -1.28
C GLY A 293 37.35 -7.55 -2.38
N PHE A 294 36.32 -8.38 -2.57
CA PHE A 294 35.25 -8.17 -3.54
C PHE A 294 34.00 -7.59 -2.88
N GLY A 295 33.30 -6.69 -3.57
CA GLY A 295 32.07 -6.07 -3.08
C GLY A 295 30.88 -7.02 -3.10
N THR A 296 30.89 -8.01 -3.99
CA THR A 296 29.82 -9.01 -4.12
C THR A 296 30.37 -10.42 -4.39
N PRO A 297 29.60 -11.49 -4.11
CA PRO A 297 29.98 -12.86 -4.47
C PRO A 297 30.19 -13.02 -5.98
N PHE A 298 29.41 -12.30 -6.79
CA PHE A 298 29.45 -12.38 -8.25
C PHE A 298 30.74 -11.79 -8.84
N GLU A 299 31.23 -10.67 -8.30
CA GLU A 299 32.55 -10.12 -8.67
C GLU A 299 33.67 -11.12 -8.39
N ALA A 300 33.58 -11.82 -7.25
CA ALA A 300 34.54 -12.86 -6.89
C ALA A 300 34.45 -14.06 -7.85
N GLU A 301 33.25 -14.57 -8.15
CA GLU A 301 33.04 -15.70 -9.06
C GLU A 301 33.51 -15.39 -10.50
N ASN A 302 33.23 -14.20 -11.01
CA ASN A 302 33.66 -13.77 -12.34
C ASN A 302 35.19 -13.60 -12.43
N ALA A 303 35.84 -13.28 -11.31
CA ALA A 303 37.30 -13.27 -11.19
C ALA A 303 37.90 -14.69 -11.02
N GLY A 304 37.07 -15.74 -10.94
CA GLY A 304 37.50 -17.12 -10.68
C GLY A 304 37.82 -17.40 -9.21
N CYS A 305 37.37 -16.53 -8.30
CA CYS A 305 37.43 -16.72 -6.86
C CYS A 305 36.16 -17.45 -6.39
N SER A 306 36.33 -18.43 -5.51
CA SER A 306 35.26 -19.23 -4.92
C SER A 306 35.48 -19.29 -3.41
N GLU A 307 34.49 -19.72 -2.64
CA GLU A 307 34.63 -19.88 -1.18
C GLU A 307 35.87 -20.69 -0.78
N LYS A 308 36.19 -21.73 -1.56
CA LYS A 308 37.36 -22.59 -1.34
C LYS A 308 38.67 -21.95 -1.75
N THR A 309 38.66 -20.93 -2.62
CA THR A 309 39.86 -20.25 -3.12
C THR A 309 40.01 -18.84 -2.57
N ALA A 310 39.08 -18.36 -1.74
CA ALA A 310 39.06 -17.02 -1.15
C ALA A 310 40.35 -16.62 -0.44
N TYR A 311 41.03 -17.57 0.21
CA TYR A 311 42.30 -17.33 0.90
C TYR A 311 43.47 -16.96 -0.02
N LEU A 312 43.35 -17.23 -1.33
CA LEU A 312 44.34 -16.86 -2.35
C LEU A 312 44.16 -15.43 -2.87
N TRP A 313 43.19 -14.68 -2.33
CA TRP A 313 42.82 -13.36 -2.82
C TRP A 313 42.85 -12.35 -1.68
N ARG A 314 43.32 -11.14 -1.98
CA ARG A 314 43.29 -9.98 -1.07
C ARG A 314 43.08 -8.72 -1.90
N ASP A 315 42.20 -7.84 -1.43
CA ASP A 315 41.87 -6.55 -2.10
C ASP A 315 41.50 -6.71 -3.59
N GLY A 316 40.82 -7.81 -3.96
CA GLY A 316 40.39 -8.07 -5.34
C GLY A 316 41.47 -8.64 -6.28
N HIS A 317 42.68 -8.90 -5.77
CA HIS A 317 43.78 -9.47 -6.54
C HIS A 317 44.21 -10.84 -6.03
N ARG A 318 44.49 -11.77 -6.96
CA ARG A 318 45.03 -13.09 -6.63
C ARG A 318 46.48 -12.93 -6.17
N MET A 319 46.78 -13.35 -4.96
CA MET A 319 48.14 -13.32 -4.42
C MET A 319 48.98 -14.36 -5.18
N GLU A 320 50.07 -13.92 -5.82
CA GLU A 320 51.05 -14.83 -6.41
C GLU A 320 51.76 -15.58 -5.29
N ALA A 321 51.77 -16.91 -5.37
CA ALA A 321 52.49 -17.75 -4.42
C ALA A 321 53.99 -17.47 -4.59
N THR A 322 54.58 -16.78 -3.63
CA THR A 322 56.03 -16.78 -3.47
C THR A 322 56.43 -18.18 -3.02
N ALA A 323 57.28 -18.82 -3.83
CA ALA A 323 57.82 -20.16 -3.63
C ALA A 323 58.68 -20.25 -2.37
#